data_AF-A0A661IBG3-F1
#
_entry.id   AF-A0A661IBG3-F1
#
_cell.length_a   1.000
_cell.length_b   1.000
_cell.length_c   1.000
_cell.angle_alpha   90.00
_cell.angle_beta   90.00
_cell.angle_gamma   90.00
#
_symmetry.space_group_name_H-M   'P 1'
#
loop_
_entity.id
_entity.type
_entity.pdbx_description
1 polymer ?
#
loop_
_entity_poly.entity_id
_entity_poly.type
_entity_poly.pdbx_seq_one_letter_code
_entity_poly.pdbx_strand_id
1 'polypeptide(L)'
;MMAAEKTEENLERLLTMLENPIRRRLLKKLAISPNYPLQLAKELGISQQAVMKHLKSMEEEGIVKSYIAPSDSGGPPRRLYVLEGKHTIIMDVGPNLYDERYLSYDVSIENLDLPKEIKGALKEVEKEVEEARKRGEGEMERALTELMRKVEREITDVEEYRRGLMVLKDRISEALKETIQEKIPLKEWQERELLYYLLWEGVEDFKSLSEFLDIREEALRLLLKSVFEDILPREMFEDL
;
A
#
# COMPACT_ATOMS: atom_id res chain seq x y z
N MET A 1 -1.66 17.19 -7.31
CA MET A 1 -0.19 17.35 -7.44
C MET A 1 0.54 17.10 -6.12
N MET A 2 0.55 18.01 -5.14
CA MET A 2 1.35 17.83 -3.90
C MET A 2 1.07 16.55 -3.08
N ALA A 3 -0.14 15.99 -3.12
CA ALA A 3 -0.48 14.75 -2.40
C ALA A 3 -0.05 13.48 -3.14
N ALA A 4 -0.11 13.48 -4.49
CA ALA A 4 0.28 12.34 -5.32
C ALA A 4 1.82 12.22 -5.39
N GLU A 5 2.53 13.32 -5.62
CA GLU A 5 4.01 13.37 -5.60
C GLU A 5 4.57 12.91 -4.24
N LYS A 6 3.90 13.29 -3.14
CA LYS A 6 4.27 12.87 -1.79
C LYS A 6 3.97 11.39 -1.53
N THR A 7 3.06 10.78 -2.28
CA THR A 7 2.69 9.35 -2.15
C THR A 7 3.73 8.48 -2.88
N GLU A 8 4.17 8.92 -4.06
CA GLU A 8 5.21 8.26 -4.87
C GLU A 8 6.59 8.32 -4.19
N GLU A 9 7.01 9.50 -3.70
CA GLU A 9 8.27 9.64 -2.95
C GLU A 9 8.29 8.76 -1.68
N ASN A 10 7.14 8.63 -1.00
CA ASN A 10 7.04 7.76 0.17
C ASN A 10 7.12 6.27 -0.21
N LEU A 11 6.55 5.88 -1.34
CA LEU A 11 6.61 4.51 -1.85
C LEU A 11 8.05 4.11 -2.18
N GLU A 12 8.77 4.92 -2.96
CA GLU A 12 10.17 4.64 -3.32
C GLU A 12 11.08 4.51 -2.09
N ARG A 13 10.91 5.41 -1.11
CA ARG A 13 11.65 5.38 0.15
C ARG A 13 11.38 4.08 0.92
N LEU A 14 10.12 3.68 1.03
CA LEU A 14 9.75 2.44 1.70
C LEU A 14 10.26 1.20 0.95
N LEU A 15 10.16 1.16 -0.37
CA LEU A 15 10.67 0.04 -1.18
C LEU A 15 12.19 -0.10 -1.04
N THR A 16 12.92 1.02 -1.14
CA THR A 16 14.37 1.07 -0.92
C THR A 16 14.75 0.55 0.47
N MET A 17 13.98 0.93 1.49
CA MET A 17 14.17 0.46 2.85
C MET A 17 13.91 -1.06 2.97
N LEU A 18 12.78 -1.52 2.44
CA LEU A 18 12.35 -2.90 2.51
C LEU A 18 13.19 -3.83 1.64
N GLU A 19 13.90 -3.35 0.63
CA GLU A 19 14.80 -4.15 -0.23
C GLU A 19 15.76 -5.02 0.60
N ASN A 20 16.31 -4.45 1.68
CA ASN A 20 17.30 -5.14 2.50
C ASN A 20 16.65 -6.11 3.52
N PRO A 21 17.00 -7.41 3.49
CA PRO A 21 16.41 -8.40 4.40
C PRO A 21 16.75 -8.16 5.89
N ILE A 22 17.90 -7.54 6.20
CA ILE A 22 18.27 -7.18 7.58
C ILE A 22 17.35 -6.08 8.09
N ARG A 23 17.06 -5.06 7.26
CA ARG A 23 16.09 -4.01 7.61
C ARG A 23 14.72 -4.62 7.89
N ARG A 24 14.21 -5.51 7.04
CA ARG A 24 12.95 -6.24 7.30
C ARG A 24 12.96 -7.02 8.62
N ARG A 25 14.07 -7.68 8.97
CA ARG A 25 14.21 -8.40 10.25
C ARG A 25 14.25 -7.46 11.45
N LEU A 26 14.90 -6.30 11.32
CA LEU A 26 14.91 -5.26 12.34
C LEU A 26 13.49 -4.73 12.59
N LEU A 27 12.74 -4.39 11.52
CA LEU A 27 11.36 -3.94 11.64
C LEU A 27 10.47 -4.97 12.36
N LYS A 28 10.58 -6.26 11.99
CA LYS A 28 9.85 -7.35 12.67
C LYS A 28 10.10 -7.38 14.17
N LYS A 29 11.33 -7.08 14.62
CA LYS A 29 11.66 -7.02 16.05
C LYS A 29 11.12 -5.77 16.71
N LEU A 30 11.25 -4.61 16.05
CA LEU A 30 10.77 -3.33 16.57
C LEU A 30 9.23 -3.24 16.62
N ALA A 31 8.52 -4.00 15.78
CA ALA A 31 7.05 -4.12 15.82
C ALA A 31 6.53 -4.80 17.09
N ILE A 32 7.34 -5.65 17.72
CA ILE A 32 6.97 -6.39 18.94
C ILE A 32 7.24 -5.54 20.18
N SER A 33 8.42 -4.92 20.26
CA SER A 33 8.80 -4.09 21.39
C SER A 33 9.92 -3.11 21.03
N PRO A 34 10.03 -1.97 21.75
CA PRO A 34 11.21 -1.12 21.69
C PRO A 34 12.49 -1.93 21.95
N ASN A 35 13.58 -1.63 21.24
CA ASN A 35 14.81 -2.42 21.36
C ASN A 35 16.08 -1.56 21.22
N TYR A 36 17.17 -1.97 21.85
CA TYR A 36 18.48 -1.29 21.74
C TYR A 36 19.42 -2.05 20.80
N PRO A 37 20.38 -1.36 20.14
CA PRO A 37 21.19 -1.96 19.07
C PRO A 37 21.94 -3.24 19.45
N LEU A 38 22.45 -3.35 20.69
CA LEU A 38 23.19 -4.52 21.13
C LEU A 38 22.31 -5.78 21.23
N GLN A 39 21.06 -5.65 21.68
CA GLN A 39 20.13 -6.77 21.75
C GLN A 39 19.70 -7.21 20.35
N LEU A 40 19.37 -6.25 19.47
CA LEU A 40 19.09 -6.54 18.06
C LEU A 40 20.27 -7.25 17.38
N ALA A 41 21.51 -6.82 17.64
CA ALA A 41 22.72 -7.47 17.11
C ALA A 41 22.82 -8.93 17.54
N LYS A 42 22.61 -9.20 18.83
CA LYS A 42 22.66 -10.55 19.41
C LYS A 42 21.57 -11.45 18.82
N GLU A 43 20.33 -10.97 18.76
CA GLU A 43 19.19 -11.75 18.27
C GLU A 43 19.23 -12.00 16.76
N LEU A 44 19.78 -11.06 15.99
CA LEU A 44 19.84 -11.17 14.53
C LEU A 44 21.12 -11.84 14.02
N GLY A 45 22.13 -12.00 14.88
CA GLY A 45 23.42 -12.61 14.53
C GLY A 45 24.28 -11.74 13.64
N ILE A 46 24.22 -10.41 13.83
CA ILE A 46 24.95 -9.42 13.01
C ILE A 46 25.71 -8.44 13.91
N SER A 47 26.69 -7.73 13.35
CA SER A 47 27.48 -6.79 14.13
C SER A 47 26.64 -5.61 14.62
N GLN A 48 26.93 -5.11 15.82
CA GLN A 48 26.26 -3.93 16.38
C GLN A 48 26.45 -2.69 15.49
N GLN A 49 27.62 -2.54 14.87
CA GLN A 49 27.88 -1.44 13.92
C GLN A 49 26.95 -1.52 12.69
N ALA A 50 26.71 -2.73 12.15
CA ALA A 50 25.77 -2.90 11.04
C ALA A 50 24.33 -2.58 11.46
N VAL A 51 23.90 -3.03 12.65
CA VAL A 51 22.59 -2.66 13.21
C VAL A 51 22.44 -1.15 13.32
N MET A 52 23.44 -0.47 13.90
CA MET A 52 23.41 0.98 14.06
C MET A 52 23.35 1.71 12.72
N LYS A 53 24.09 1.23 11.71
CA LYS A 53 24.04 1.79 10.35
C LYS A 53 22.63 1.69 9.74
N HIS A 54 21.99 0.52 9.87
CA HIS A 54 20.63 0.32 9.38
C HIS A 54 19.61 1.18 10.13
N LEU A 55 19.67 1.20 11.46
CA LEU A 55 18.77 2.01 12.28
C LEU A 55 18.90 3.50 11.98
N LYS A 56 20.11 4.00 11.75
CA LYS A 56 20.36 5.41 11.39
C LYS A 56 19.73 5.78 10.04
N SER A 57 19.92 4.94 9.01
CA SER A 57 19.30 5.19 7.70
C SER A 57 17.77 5.11 7.78
N MET A 58 17.21 4.14 8.51
CA MET A 58 15.75 4.06 8.71
C MET A 58 15.20 5.24 9.54
N GLU A 59 16.01 5.82 10.44
CA GLU A 59 15.64 7.01 11.23
C GLU A 59 15.66 8.28 10.37
N GLU A 60 16.66 8.42 9.50
CA GLU A 60 16.73 9.50 8.50
C GLU A 60 15.56 9.43 7.50
N GLU A 61 15.08 8.22 7.21
CA GLU A 61 13.91 7.97 6.37
C GLU A 61 12.57 8.13 7.10
N GLY A 62 12.57 8.32 8.43
CA GLY A 62 11.36 8.52 9.24
C GLY A 62 10.57 7.25 9.55
N ILE A 63 11.14 6.07 9.32
CA ILE A 63 10.51 4.75 9.56
C ILE A 63 10.70 4.28 11.00
N VAL A 64 11.78 4.74 11.64
CA VAL A 64 12.04 4.49 13.05
C VAL A 64 12.36 5.80 13.76
N LYS A 65 12.12 5.84 15.06
CA LYS A 65 12.61 6.91 15.92
C LYS A 65 13.35 6.33 17.10
N SER A 66 14.30 7.09 17.63
CA SER A 66 15.00 6.75 18.86
C SER A 66 14.66 7.68 20.03
N TYR A 67 14.74 7.13 21.24
CA TYR A 67 14.63 7.88 22.48
C TYR A 67 15.54 7.28 23.55
N ILE A 68 15.88 8.07 24.56
CA ILE A 68 16.70 7.64 25.69
C ILE A 68 15.79 7.11 26.79
N ALA A 69 16.06 5.90 27.25
CA ALA A 69 15.37 5.27 28.38
C ALA A 69 16.37 4.89 29.48
N PRO A 70 15.95 4.93 30.77
CA PRO A 70 16.72 4.35 31.86
C PRO A 70 17.05 2.87 31.59
N SER A 71 18.17 2.40 32.12
CA SER A 71 18.53 0.99 32.05
C SER A 71 17.91 0.23 33.22
N ASP A 72 17.21 -0.87 32.93
CA ASP A 72 16.60 -1.72 33.97
C ASP A 72 17.63 -2.30 34.95
N SER A 73 18.89 -2.43 34.53
CA SER A 73 19.98 -2.99 35.33
C SER A 73 20.81 -1.93 36.08
N GLY A 74 20.33 -0.69 36.19
CA GLY A 74 21.08 0.41 36.84
C GLY A 74 22.33 0.90 36.08
N GLY A 75 22.50 0.44 34.82
CA GLY A 75 23.55 0.91 33.92
C GLY A 75 23.26 2.29 33.31
N PRO A 76 24.16 2.80 32.44
CA PRO A 76 23.91 4.06 31.75
C PRO A 76 22.63 3.99 30.90
N PRO A 77 21.93 5.12 30.71
CA PRO A 77 20.75 5.19 29.87
C PRO A 77 21.00 4.61 28.47
N ARG A 78 20.00 3.91 27.92
CA ARG A 78 20.10 3.25 26.63
C ARG A 78 19.26 3.98 25.60
N ARG A 79 19.78 4.07 24.38
CA ARG A 79 19.01 4.49 23.22
C ARG A 79 18.16 3.31 22.74
N LEU A 80 16.85 3.45 22.85
CA LEU A 80 15.87 2.52 22.30
C LEU A 80 15.38 3.04 20.95
N TYR A 81 15.02 2.11 20.07
CA TYR A 81 14.39 2.38 18.78
C TYR A 81 12.99 1.79 18.77
N VAL A 82 12.07 2.46 18.08
CA VAL A 82 10.70 2.01 17.80
C VAL A 82 10.33 2.33 16.36
N LEU A 83 9.34 1.63 15.82
CA LEU A 83 8.74 1.98 14.54
C LEU A 83 8.02 3.33 14.64
N GLU A 84 8.08 4.09 13.55
CA GLU A 84 7.36 5.33 13.35
C GLU A 84 6.53 5.22 12.07
N GLY A 85 5.31 5.78 12.10
CA GLY A 85 4.39 5.76 10.97
C GLY A 85 3.57 4.48 10.84
N LYS A 86 2.58 4.54 9.93
CA LYS A 86 1.61 3.48 9.64
C LYS A 86 1.49 3.35 8.13
N HIS A 87 2.07 2.31 7.58
CA HIS A 87 2.32 2.18 6.14
C HIS A 87 1.79 0.84 5.62
N THR A 88 1.10 0.88 4.49
CA THR A 88 0.68 -0.28 3.70
C THR A 88 1.17 -0.08 2.28
N ILE A 89 1.80 -1.10 1.71
CA ILE A 89 2.18 -1.15 0.30
C ILE A 89 1.42 -2.31 -0.31
N ILE A 90 0.68 -2.03 -1.37
CA ILE A 90 0.02 -3.02 -2.20
C ILE A 90 0.73 -2.99 -3.54
N MET A 91 1.19 -4.15 -4.00
CA MET A 91 1.85 -4.28 -5.30
C MET A 91 1.38 -5.57 -5.95
N ASP A 92 0.82 -5.46 -7.15
CA ASP A 92 0.43 -6.58 -7.98
C ASP A 92 1.26 -6.60 -9.25
N VAL A 93 1.80 -7.77 -9.59
CA VAL A 93 2.62 -7.98 -10.78
C VAL A 93 2.20 -9.27 -11.47
N GLY A 94 1.85 -9.17 -12.74
CA GLY A 94 1.47 -10.29 -13.60
C GLY A 94 1.66 -9.97 -15.08
N PRO A 95 1.48 -10.95 -15.99
CA PRO A 95 1.61 -10.73 -17.44
C PRO A 95 0.67 -9.65 -17.97
N ASN A 96 -0.50 -9.54 -17.33
CA ASN A 96 -1.54 -8.60 -17.70
C ASN A 96 -1.86 -7.60 -16.60
N LEU A 97 -0.93 -7.35 -15.67
CA LEU A 97 -1.18 -6.48 -14.54
C LEU A 97 0.10 -5.89 -13.95
N TYR A 98 0.10 -4.58 -13.76
CA TYR A 98 0.96 -3.87 -12.83
C TYR A 98 0.07 -2.86 -12.09
N ASP A 99 0.06 -2.89 -10.76
CA ASP A 99 -0.59 -1.89 -9.91
C ASP A 99 0.26 -1.75 -8.66
N GLU A 100 0.56 -0.52 -8.25
CA GLU A 100 1.21 -0.24 -6.98
C GLU A 100 0.57 0.92 -6.26
N ARG A 101 0.30 0.72 -4.97
CA ARG A 101 -0.35 1.70 -4.12
C ARG A 101 0.33 1.78 -2.77
N TYR A 102 0.61 3.00 -2.37
CA TYR A 102 1.02 3.32 -1.01
C TYR A 102 -0.15 3.94 -0.24
N LEU A 103 -0.49 3.33 0.89
CA LEU A 103 -1.58 3.76 1.76
C LEU A 103 -1.03 3.98 3.18
N SER A 104 -1.44 5.08 3.80
CA SER A 104 -1.29 5.24 5.26
C SER A 104 -2.59 4.83 5.94
N TYR A 105 -2.48 4.01 6.99
CA TYR A 105 -3.62 3.68 7.85
C TYR A 105 -3.63 4.52 9.13
N ASP A 106 -2.93 5.67 9.14
CA ASP A 106 -3.06 6.70 10.17
C ASP A 106 -4.24 7.64 9.90
N VAL A 107 -5.41 7.05 9.63
CA VAL A 107 -6.64 7.77 9.30
C VAL A 107 -7.77 7.29 10.20
N SER A 108 -8.69 8.21 10.54
CA SER A 108 -9.91 7.82 11.26
C SER A 108 -10.87 7.09 10.34
N ILE A 109 -11.68 6.17 10.90
CA ILE A 109 -12.70 5.43 10.14
C ILE A 109 -13.68 6.38 9.43
N GLU A 110 -13.96 7.56 10.00
CA GLU A 110 -14.83 8.58 9.41
C GLU A 110 -14.32 9.07 8.04
N ASN A 111 -13.00 9.22 7.92
CA ASN A 111 -12.35 9.80 6.75
C ASN A 111 -12.05 8.78 5.65
N LEU A 112 -12.28 7.49 5.90
CA LEU A 112 -12.15 6.46 4.87
C LEU A 112 -13.24 6.65 3.81
N ASP A 113 -12.93 6.43 2.53
CA ASP A 113 -13.95 6.41 1.49
C ASP A 113 -14.60 5.03 1.43
N LEU A 114 -15.61 4.82 2.27
CA LEU A 114 -16.30 3.55 2.45
C LEU A 114 -17.82 3.77 2.46
N PRO A 115 -18.61 2.80 1.96
CA PRO A 115 -20.06 2.76 2.15
C PRO A 115 -20.44 2.96 3.62
N LYS A 116 -21.56 3.65 3.88
CA LYS A 116 -22.01 4.01 5.23
C LYS A 116 -22.20 2.78 6.12
N GLU A 117 -22.69 1.70 5.53
CA GLU A 117 -22.92 0.43 6.20
C GLU A 117 -21.60 -0.17 6.71
N ILE A 118 -20.55 -0.15 5.88
CA ILE A 118 -19.22 -0.64 6.24
C ILE A 118 -18.59 0.25 7.32
N LYS A 119 -18.69 1.58 7.18
CA LYS A 119 -18.22 2.51 8.22
C LYS A 119 -18.93 2.25 9.56
N GLY A 120 -20.22 1.97 9.53
CA GLY A 120 -21.01 1.62 10.72
C GLY A 120 -20.45 0.38 11.43
N ALA A 121 -20.25 -0.71 10.68
CA ALA A 121 -19.70 -1.95 11.23
C ALA A 121 -18.28 -1.77 11.84
N LEU A 122 -17.41 -0.99 11.18
CA LEU A 122 -16.07 -0.69 11.70
C LEU A 122 -16.11 0.12 13.00
N LYS A 123 -17.03 1.10 13.10
CA LYS A 123 -17.22 1.90 14.33
C LYS A 123 -17.77 1.07 15.49
N GLU A 124 -18.57 0.05 15.21
CA GLU A 124 -19.02 -0.87 16.26
C GLU A 124 -17.84 -1.64 16.85
N VAL A 125 -16.91 -2.11 16.02
CA VAL A 125 -15.67 -2.75 16.49
C VAL A 125 -14.79 -1.77 17.27
N GLU A 126 -14.67 -0.52 16.82
CA GLU A 126 -13.96 0.54 17.56
C GLU A 126 -14.55 0.74 18.96
N LYS A 127 -15.88 0.75 19.08
CA LYS A 127 -16.59 0.82 20.35
C LYS A 127 -16.35 -0.42 21.22
N GLU A 128 -16.36 -1.62 20.65
CA GLU A 128 -16.03 -2.87 21.35
C GLU A 128 -14.60 -2.83 21.92
N VAL A 129 -13.63 -2.26 21.19
CA VAL A 129 -12.25 -2.08 21.68
C VAL A 129 -12.21 -1.16 22.89
N GLU A 130 -12.91 -0.04 22.85
CA GLU A 130 -12.98 0.91 23.98
C GLU A 130 -13.71 0.36 25.20
N GLU A 131 -14.69 -0.53 25.00
CA GLU A 131 -15.36 -1.26 26.08
C GLU A 131 -14.45 -2.35 26.67
N ALA A 132 -13.69 -3.07 25.84
CA ALA A 132 -12.73 -4.08 26.29
C ALA A 132 -11.64 -3.48 27.18
N ARG A 133 -11.16 -2.27 26.87
CA ARG A 133 -10.16 -1.52 27.65
C ARG A 133 -10.60 -1.17 29.07
N LYS A 134 -11.91 -1.16 29.33
CA LYS A 134 -12.48 -0.83 30.65
C LYS A 134 -12.68 -2.06 31.55
N ARG A 135 -12.38 -3.27 31.05
CA ARG A 135 -12.50 -4.53 31.80
C ARG A 135 -11.33 -4.70 32.76
N GLY A 136 -11.46 -5.63 33.71
CA GLY A 136 -10.37 -5.97 34.63
C GLY A 136 -9.19 -6.69 33.95
N GLU A 137 -8.06 -6.77 34.66
CA GLU A 137 -6.87 -7.52 34.24
C GLU A 137 -7.23 -8.98 33.87
N GLY A 138 -6.65 -9.48 32.79
CA GLY A 138 -6.93 -10.81 32.22
C GLY A 138 -8.24 -10.88 31.42
N GLU A 139 -9.28 -10.12 31.76
CA GLU A 139 -10.50 -10.03 30.95
C GLU A 139 -10.33 -9.08 29.76
N MET A 140 -9.63 -7.96 29.97
CA MET A 140 -9.26 -7.02 28.92
C MET A 140 -8.44 -7.71 27.82
N GLU A 141 -7.37 -8.42 28.18
CA GLU A 141 -6.49 -9.10 27.23
C GLU A 141 -7.23 -10.20 26.47
N ARG A 142 -8.11 -10.95 27.15
CA ARG A 142 -8.97 -11.95 26.50
C ARG A 142 -9.90 -11.32 25.48
N ALA A 143 -10.59 -10.23 25.85
CA ALA A 143 -11.50 -9.52 24.97
C ALA A 143 -10.77 -8.93 23.75
N LEU A 144 -9.65 -8.24 23.96
CA LEU A 144 -8.85 -7.67 22.87
C LEU A 144 -8.27 -8.75 21.95
N THR A 145 -7.88 -9.91 22.49
CA THR A 145 -7.41 -11.05 21.68
C THR A 145 -8.52 -11.61 20.79
N GLU A 146 -9.75 -11.68 21.30
CA GLU A 146 -10.90 -12.15 20.54
C GLU A 146 -11.28 -11.16 19.41
N LEU A 147 -11.28 -9.86 19.71
CA LEU A 147 -11.46 -8.81 18.71
C LEU A 147 -10.36 -8.84 17.64
N MET A 148 -9.10 -9.00 18.04
CA MET A 148 -7.98 -9.13 17.10
C MET A 148 -8.19 -10.31 16.14
N ARG A 149 -8.63 -11.47 16.64
CA ARG A 149 -8.94 -12.64 15.79
C ARG A 149 -10.13 -12.40 14.86
N LYS A 150 -11.10 -11.59 15.25
CA LYS A 150 -12.21 -11.18 14.38
C LYS A 150 -11.67 -10.31 13.24
N VAL A 151 -10.90 -9.27 13.55
CA VAL A 151 -10.29 -8.38 12.56
C VAL A 151 -9.38 -9.13 11.59
N GLU A 152 -8.51 -10.03 12.10
CA GLU A 152 -7.61 -10.81 11.25
C GLU A 152 -8.35 -11.71 10.25
N ARG A 153 -9.49 -12.29 10.66
CA ARG A 153 -10.34 -13.09 9.77
C ARG A 153 -10.97 -12.23 8.68
N GLU A 154 -11.52 -11.07 9.03
CA GLU A 154 -12.09 -10.14 8.05
C GLU A 154 -11.03 -9.68 7.04
N ILE A 155 -9.80 -9.38 7.49
CA ILE A 155 -8.67 -9.05 6.60
C ILE A 155 -8.41 -10.21 5.64
N THR A 156 -8.30 -11.44 6.16
CA THR A 156 -8.05 -12.64 5.35
C THR A 156 -9.15 -12.86 4.31
N ASP A 157 -10.42 -12.73 4.70
CA ASP A 157 -11.56 -12.93 3.82
C ASP A 157 -11.58 -11.88 2.69
N VAL A 158 -11.27 -10.63 3.00
CA VAL A 158 -11.13 -9.54 2.01
C VAL A 158 -9.96 -9.80 1.07
N GLU A 159 -8.82 -10.29 1.56
CA GLU A 159 -7.65 -10.63 0.74
C GLU A 159 -7.94 -11.79 -0.23
N GLU A 160 -8.65 -12.83 0.22
CA GLU A 160 -9.07 -13.94 -0.64
C GLU A 160 -10.09 -13.49 -1.69
N TYR A 161 -11.07 -12.65 -1.30
CA TYR A 161 -12.01 -12.07 -2.25
C TYR A 161 -11.29 -11.20 -3.30
N ARG A 162 -10.37 -10.34 -2.87
CA ARG A 162 -9.51 -9.54 -3.76
C ARG A 162 -8.73 -10.45 -4.70
N ARG A 163 -8.11 -11.53 -4.22
CA ARG A 163 -7.40 -12.50 -5.08
C ARG A 163 -8.31 -13.06 -6.17
N GLY A 164 -9.56 -13.40 -5.84
CA GLY A 164 -10.56 -13.81 -6.81
C GLY A 164 -10.84 -12.75 -7.88
N LEU A 165 -10.99 -11.48 -7.48
CA LEU A 165 -11.14 -10.36 -8.42
C LEU A 165 -9.92 -10.17 -9.31
N MET A 166 -8.70 -10.36 -8.79
CA MET A 166 -7.47 -10.25 -9.60
C MET A 166 -7.40 -11.33 -10.68
N VAL A 167 -7.84 -12.55 -10.39
CA VAL A 167 -7.94 -13.64 -11.40
C VAL A 167 -8.93 -13.26 -12.51
N LEU A 168 -10.05 -12.63 -12.16
CA LEU A 168 -11.02 -12.17 -13.15
C LEU A 168 -10.47 -10.99 -13.96
N LYS A 169 -9.80 -10.02 -13.31
CA LYS A 169 -9.14 -8.88 -13.98
C LYS A 169 -8.16 -9.37 -15.03
N ASP A 170 -7.27 -10.30 -14.66
CA ASP A 170 -6.28 -10.89 -15.58
C ASP A 170 -6.93 -11.57 -16.79
N ARG A 171 -7.98 -12.38 -16.58
CA ARG A 171 -8.72 -13.04 -17.68
C ARG A 171 -9.41 -12.06 -18.63
N ILE A 172 -10.01 -11.00 -18.08
CA ILE A 172 -10.64 -9.95 -18.87
C ILE A 172 -9.57 -9.24 -19.71
N SER A 173 -8.44 -8.89 -19.10
CA SER A 173 -7.32 -8.25 -19.79
C SER A 173 -6.74 -9.12 -20.90
N GLU A 174 -6.64 -10.45 -20.71
CA GLU A 174 -6.21 -11.40 -21.74
C GLU A 174 -7.19 -11.43 -22.93
N ALA A 175 -8.48 -11.58 -22.67
CA ALA A 175 -9.50 -11.62 -23.72
C ALA A 175 -9.59 -10.30 -24.52
N LEU A 176 -9.38 -9.17 -23.84
CA LEU A 176 -9.28 -7.87 -24.50
C LEU A 176 -8.03 -7.79 -25.37
N LYS A 177 -6.85 -8.18 -24.84
CA LYS A 177 -5.59 -8.26 -25.60
C LYS A 177 -5.76 -9.03 -26.91
N GLU A 178 -6.33 -10.22 -26.85
CA GLU A 178 -6.60 -11.06 -28.02
C GLU A 178 -7.53 -10.36 -29.02
N THR A 179 -8.67 -9.85 -28.55
CA THR A 179 -9.66 -9.18 -29.40
C THR A 179 -9.09 -7.97 -30.11
N ILE A 180 -8.30 -7.15 -29.40
CA ILE A 180 -7.67 -5.96 -29.94
C ILE A 180 -6.61 -6.32 -30.98
N GLN A 181 -5.77 -7.32 -30.71
CA GLN A 181 -4.75 -7.78 -31.66
C GLN A 181 -5.38 -8.35 -32.94
N GLU A 182 -6.51 -9.05 -32.83
CA GLU A 182 -7.18 -9.67 -33.98
C GLU A 182 -8.03 -8.69 -34.81
N LYS A 183 -8.75 -7.76 -34.16
CA LYS A 183 -9.76 -6.94 -34.84
C LYS A 183 -9.31 -5.54 -35.20
N ILE A 184 -8.32 -5.00 -34.50
CA ILE A 184 -7.89 -3.62 -34.67
C ILE A 184 -6.49 -3.64 -35.29
N PRO A 185 -6.33 -3.23 -36.56
CA PRO A 185 -5.01 -2.97 -37.10
C PRO A 185 -4.49 -1.69 -36.46
N LEU A 186 -4.06 -1.78 -35.20
CA LEU A 186 -3.38 -0.68 -34.50
C LEU A 186 -2.07 -0.44 -35.25
N LYS A 187 -2.07 0.64 -36.04
CA LYS A 187 -1.00 0.95 -37.00
C LYS A 187 0.20 1.54 -36.27
N GLU A 188 -0.06 2.25 -35.18
CA GLU A 188 0.93 2.96 -34.40
C GLU A 188 1.08 2.36 -33.00
N TRP A 189 2.29 2.40 -32.46
CA TRP A 189 2.62 1.88 -31.14
C TRP A 189 1.85 2.63 -30.04
N GLN A 190 1.64 3.94 -30.22
CA GLN A 190 0.90 4.78 -29.28
C GLN A 190 -0.58 4.38 -29.14
N GLU A 191 -1.22 3.86 -30.20
CA GLU A 191 -2.62 3.40 -30.12
C GLU A 191 -2.74 2.15 -29.23
N ARG A 192 -1.74 1.26 -29.28
CA ARG A 192 -1.67 0.04 -28.43
C ARG A 192 -1.45 0.41 -26.97
N GLU A 193 -0.51 1.32 -26.74
CA GLU A 193 -0.12 1.76 -25.40
C GLU A 193 -1.25 2.54 -24.72
N LEU A 194 -1.92 3.44 -25.43
CA LEU A 194 -3.12 4.14 -24.97
C LEU A 194 -4.20 3.15 -24.53
N LEU A 195 -4.46 2.16 -25.38
CA LEU A 195 -5.50 1.18 -25.11
C LEU A 195 -5.11 0.26 -23.93
N TYR A 196 -3.85 -0.13 -23.78
CA TYR A 196 -3.40 -0.86 -22.59
C TYR A 196 -3.54 -0.04 -21.32
N TYR A 197 -3.17 1.24 -21.36
CA TYR A 197 -3.31 2.15 -20.23
C TYR A 197 -4.78 2.26 -19.78
N LEU A 198 -5.68 2.54 -20.71
CA LEU A 198 -7.11 2.69 -20.42
C LEU A 198 -7.75 1.40 -19.87
N LEU A 199 -7.25 0.23 -20.30
CA LEU A 199 -7.70 -1.07 -19.81
C LEU A 199 -7.14 -1.45 -18.44
N TRP A 200 -6.03 -0.86 -18.01
CA TRP A 200 -5.33 -1.23 -16.77
C TRP A 200 -5.53 -0.26 -15.62
N GLU A 201 -5.36 1.03 -15.91
CA GLU A 201 -5.44 2.13 -14.94
C GLU A 201 -6.87 2.71 -14.86
N GLY A 202 -7.68 2.49 -15.91
CA GLY A 202 -8.87 3.32 -16.12
C GLY A 202 -8.46 4.76 -16.49
N VAL A 203 -9.42 5.57 -16.91
CA VAL A 203 -9.14 6.97 -17.26
C VAL A 203 -9.31 7.82 -16.00
N GLU A 204 -8.20 8.19 -15.35
CA GLU A 204 -8.28 9.13 -14.22
C GLU A 204 -8.46 10.56 -14.74
N ASP A 205 -7.60 11.01 -15.67
CA ASP A 205 -7.71 12.29 -16.35
C ASP A 205 -6.84 12.38 -17.63
N PHE A 206 -7.15 13.36 -18.51
CA PHE A 206 -6.44 13.58 -19.78
C PHE A 206 -4.96 13.98 -19.63
N LYS A 207 -4.59 14.66 -18.54
CA LYS A 207 -3.23 15.14 -18.32
C LYS A 207 -2.31 13.97 -18.01
N SER A 208 -2.76 13.06 -17.13
CA SER A 208 -2.02 11.85 -16.77
C SER A 208 -1.79 10.94 -18.00
N LEU A 209 -2.80 10.79 -18.87
CA LEU A 209 -2.64 10.07 -20.13
C LEU A 209 -1.73 10.77 -21.13
N SER A 210 -1.81 12.09 -21.22
CA SER A 210 -0.97 12.91 -22.11
C SER A 210 0.50 12.81 -21.74
N GLU A 211 0.80 12.83 -20.43
CA GLU A 211 2.14 12.63 -19.87
C GLU A 211 2.64 11.20 -20.10
N PHE A 212 1.79 10.19 -19.89
CA PHE A 212 2.16 8.78 -20.11
C PHE A 212 2.51 8.48 -21.57
N LEU A 213 1.72 8.99 -22.51
CA LEU A 213 1.90 8.73 -23.95
C LEU A 213 2.88 9.70 -24.63
N ASP A 214 3.40 10.69 -23.90
CA ASP A 214 4.24 11.78 -24.42
C ASP A 214 3.60 12.48 -25.65
N ILE A 215 2.28 12.72 -25.59
CA ILE A 215 1.52 13.42 -26.65
C ILE A 215 0.72 14.57 -26.07
N ARG A 216 0.49 15.62 -26.85
CA ARG A 216 -0.36 16.76 -26.45
C ARG A 216 -1.82 16.33 -26.28
N GLU A 217 -2.53 16.93 -25.32
CA GLU A 217 -3.95 16.65 -25.06
C GLU A 217 -4.83 16.75 -26.31
N GLU A 218 -4.60 17.72 -27.20
CA GLU A 218 -5.39 17.81 -28.45
C GLU A 218 -5.16 16.60 -29.37
N ALA A 219 -3.94 16.07 -29.42
CA ALA A 219 -3.62 14.88 -30.20
C ALA A 219 -4.22 13.63 -29.53
N LEU A 220 -4.16 13.55 -28.20
CA LEU A 220 -4.81 12.50 -27.42
C LEU A 220 -6.32 12.47 -27.66
N ARG A 221 -7.01 13.61 -27.68
CA ARG A 221 -8.46 13.67 -27.99
C ARG A 221 -8.80 13.13 -29.38
N LEU A 222 -7.97 13.42 -30.38
CA LEU A 222 -8.15 12.90 -31.74
C LEU A 222 -7.90 11.38 -31.77
N LEU A 223 -6.87 10.93 -31.08
CA LEU A 223 -6.53 9.52 -30.94
C LEU A 223 -7.68 8.76 -30.26
N LEU A 224 -8.19 9.26 -29.14
CA LEU A 224 -9.34 8.68 -28.44
C LEU A 224 -10.56 8.57 -29.37
N LYS A 225 -10.92 9.63 -30.10
CA LYS A 225 -12.05 9.58 -31.05
C LYS A 225 -11.85 8.53 -32.13
N SER A 226 -10.63 8.38 -32.65
CA SER A 226 -10.34 7.43 -33.71
C SER A 226 -10.32 5.97 -33.26
N VAL A 227 -9.93 5.71 -31.99
CA VAL A 227 -9.80 4.36 -31.43
C VAL A 227 -11.09 3.90 -30.76
N PHE A 228 -11.96 4.81 -30.26
CA PHE A 228 -13.03 4.45 -29.33
C PHE A 228 -14.47 4.59 -29.81
N GLU A 229 -14.74 5.09 -31.02
CA GLU A 229 -16.12 5.15 -31.54
C GLU A 229 -16.83 3.77 -31.57
N ASP A 230 -16.08 2.66 -31.62
CA ASP A 230 -16.61 1.30 -31.72
C ASP A 230 -16.25 0.34 -30.56
N ILE A 231 -15.41 0.75 -29.58
CA ILE A 231 -14.73 -0.20 -28.65
C ILE A 231 -14.97 0.08 -27.16
N LEU A 232 -15.00 1.35 -26.72
CA LEU A 232 -15.21 1.67 -25.30
C LEU A 232 -16.60 2.29 -25.06
N PRO A 233 -17.25 1.99 -23.92
CA PRO A 233 -18.51 2.61 -23.54
C PRO A 233 -18.37 4.14 -23.51
N ARG A 234 -19.29 4.88 -24.13
CA ARG A 234 -19.28 6.35 -24.12
C ARG A 234 -19.24 6.93 -22.71
N GLU A 235 -19.89 6.24 -21.77
CA GLU A 235 -19.95 6.55 -20.33
C GLU A 235 -18.56 6.68 -19.69
N MET A 236 -17.53 5.98 -20.21
CA MET A 236 -16.15 6.11 -19.72
C MET A 236 -15.50 7.45 -20.07
N PHE A 237 -16.15 8.26 -20.91
CA PHE A 237 -15.64 9.55 -21.39
C PHE A 237 -16.59 10.73 -21.11
N GLU A 238 -17.71 10.51 -20.40
CA GLU A 238 -18.67 11.58 -20.15
C GLU A 238 -18.17 12.59 -19.11
N ASP A 239 -17.26 12.18 -18.23
CA ASP A 239 -16.68 12.99 -17.16
C ASP A 239 -15.24 13.49 -17.46
N LEU A 240 -14.72 13.23 -18.67
CA LEU A 240 -13.38 13.63 -19.16
C LEU A 240 -13.43 14.87 -20.08
#